data_AF-A0A1F4TST6-F1
#
_entry.id   AF-A0A1F4TST6-F1
#
_cell.length_a   1.000
_cell.length_b   1.000
_cell.length_c   1.000
_cell.angle_alpha   90.00
_cell.angle_beta   90.00
_cell.angle_gamma   90.00
#
_symmetry.space_group_name_H-M   'P 1'
#
loop_
_entity.id
_entity.type
_entity.pdbx_description
1 polymer ?
#
loop_
_entity_poly.entity_id
_entity_poly.type
_entity_poly.pdbx_seq_one_letter_code
_entity_poly.pdbx_strand_id
1 'polypeptide(L)'
;MKKNQVAAILLFFCLFSPMVLTTSEVVLDKPNFWTEFDITFWQTAPFAAFWSYVVATQLNRGGGANWDHVAGFAAAVSVGNAFWRANEVSR
;
A
#
# COMPACT_ATOMS: atom_id res chain seq x y z
N MET A 1 -15.46 19.00 9.88
CA MET A 1 -14.72 17.75 10.18
C MET A 1 -13.50 18.09 11.03
N LYS A 2 -13.31 17.44 12.19
CA LYS A 2 -12.12 17.66 13.02
C LYS A 2 -10.90 17.04 12.32
N LYS A 3 -9.72 17.66 12.41
CA LYS A 3 -8.46 17.27 11.74
C LYS A 3 -8.14 15.77 11.89
N ASN A 4 -8.49 15.20 13.05
CA ASN A 4 -8.27 13.78 13.38
C ASN A 4 -9.17 12.83 12.57
N GLN A 5 -10.36 13.28 12.14
CA GLN A 5 -11.25 12.48 11.31
C GLN A 5 -10.80 12.43 9.85
N VAL A 6 -10.18 13.50 9.33
CA VAL A 6 -9.62 13.50 7.97
C VAL A 6 -8.46 12.49 7.88
N ALA A 7 -7.57 12.48 8.87
CA ALA A 7 -6.47 11.53 8.94
C ALA A 7 -6.96 10.07 9.02
N ALA A 8 -7.97 9.80 9.87
CA ALA A 8 -8.54 8.46 10.00
C ALA A 8 -9.25 7.98 8.72
N ILE A 9 -9.97 8.86 8.04
CA ILE A 9 -10.67 8.55 6.79
C ILE A 9 -9.66 8.28 5.66
N LEU A 10 -8.57 9.05 5.59
CA LEU A 10 -7.52 8.83 4.58
C LEU A 10 -6.74 7.53 4.85
N LEU A 11 -6.49 7.22 6.11
CA LEU A 11 -5.87 5.96 6.52
C LEU A 11 -6.79 4.77 6.18
N PHE A 12 -8.11 4.94 6.35
CA PHE A 12 -9.11 3.98 5.90
C PHE A 12 -9.09 3.82 4.37
N PHE A 13 -9.07 4.90 3.59
CA PHE A 13 -8.99 4.78 2.11
C PHE A 13 -7.69 4.16 1.59
N CYS A 14 -6.58 4.28 2.32
CA CYS A 14 -5.35 3.54 2.01
C CYS A 14 -5.50 2.03 2.20
N LEU A 15 -6.32 1.60 3.16
CA LEU A 15 -6.62 0.19 3.42
C LEU A 15 -7.65 -0.39 2.44
N PHE A 16 -8.40 0.47 1.74
CA PHE A 16 -9.48 0.11 0.81
C PHE A 16 -9.15 0.43 -0.67
N SER A 17 -7.88 0.56 -1.04
CA SER A 17 -7.50 0.61 -2.46
C SER A 17 -7.98 -0.65 -3.18
N PRO A 18 -8.50 -0.54 -4.43
CA PRO A 18 -9.24 -1.61 -5.09
C PRO A 18 -8.35 -2.84 -5.22
N MET A 19 -8.80 -3.88 -4.53
CA MET A 19 -8.22 -5.20 -4.54
C MET A 19 -8.50 -5.85 -5.91
N VAL A 20 -7.49 -6.55 -6.42
CA VAL A 20 -7.57 -7.61 -7.42
C VAL A 20 -7.58 -7.19 -8.90
N LEU A 21 -6.39 -7.23 -9.51
CA LEU A 21 -6.23 -7.64 -10.90
C LEU A 21 -5.69 -9.07 -10.91
N THR A 22 -6.56 -10.06 -11.03
CA THR A 22 -6.14 -11.45 -11.26
C THR A 22 -5.66 -11.59 -12.69
N THR A 23 -4.35 -11.66 -12.91
CA THR A 23 -3.79 -12.07 -14.20
C THR A 23 -3.92 -13.58 -14.30
N SER A 24 -4.94 -14.03 -15.03
CA SER A 24 -5.33 -15.43 -15.14
C SER A 24 -4.47 -16.22 -16.13
N GLU A 25 -3.14 -16.21 -16.04
CA GLU A 25 -2.29 -17.05 -16.89
C GLU A 25 -1.00 -17.49 -16.18
N VAL A 26 -1.10 -18.61 -15.46
CA VAL A 26 -0.20 -19.78 -15.40
C VAL A 26 -0.73 -20.60 -14.22
N VAL A 27 -1.28 -21.77 -14.52
CA VAL A 27 -1.77 -22.74 -13.52
C VAL A 27 -0.56 -23.29 -12.76
N LEU A 28 -0.08 -22.54 -11.77
CA LEU A 28 0.70 -23.07 -10.66
C LEU A 28 -0.31 -23.46 -9.59
N ASP A 29 -0.36 -24.75 -9.25
CA ASP A 29 -1.36 -25.42 -8.39
C ASP A 29 -1.51 -24.83 -6.96
N LYS A 30 -0.73 -23.80 -6.61
CA LYS A 30 -0.94 -22.89 -5.48
C LYS A 30 -0.05 -21.66 -5.71
N PRO A 31 -0.53 -20.41 -5.52
CA PRO A 31 0.36 -19.25 -5.52
C PRO A 31 1.36 -19.43 -4.37
N ASN A 32 2.66 -19.43 -4.68
CA ASN A 32 3.67 -19.49 -3.63
C ASN A 32 3.81 -18.11 -2.96
N PHE A 33 4.32 -18.10 -1.73
CA PHE A 33 4.50 -16.90 -0.93
C PHE A 33 5.17 -15.76 -1.70
N TRP A 34 6.26 -16.05 -2.42
CA TRP A 34 7.05 -15.05 -3.11
C TRP A 34 6.32 -14.42 -4.29
N THR A 35 5.53 -15.21 -5.01
CA THR A 35 4.70 -14.70 -6.12
C THR A 35 3.61 -13.76 -5.60
N GLU A 36 2.87 -14.15 -4.56
CA GLU A 36 1.82 -13.28 -4.00
C GLU A 36 2.42 -12.04 -3.34
N PHE A 37 3.59 -12.17 -2.69
CA PHE A 37 4.31 -11.05 -2.09
C PHE A 37 4.70 -10.03 -3.15
N ASP A 38 5.37 -10.46 -4.23
CA ASP A 38 5.85 -9.56 -5.29
C ASP A 38 4.68 -8.83 -5.97
N ILE A 39 3.63 -9.56 -6.35
CA ILE A 39 2.43 -8.97 -6.95
C ILE A 39 1.80 -7.95 -6.02
N THR A 40 1.57 -8.32 -4.76
CA THR A 40 0.90 -7.44 -3.79
C THR A 40 1.75 -6.21 -3.48
N PHE A 41 3.07 -6.37 -3.41
CA PHE A 41 4.00 -5.26 -3.16
C PHE A 41 3.90 -4.22 -4.27
N TRP A 42 4.02 -4.65 -5.53
CA TRP A 42 3.98 -3.75 -6.68
C TRP A 42 2.59 -3.14 -6.94
N GLN A 43 1.52 -3.86 -6.58
CA GLN A 43 0.16 -3.31 -6.61
C GLN A 43 -0.06 -2.26 -5.52
N THR A 44 0.56 -2.40 -4.35
CA THR A 44 0.37 -1.48 -3.21
C THR A 44 1.26 -0.24 -3.30
N ALA A 45 2.49 -0.39 -3.80
CA ALA A 45 3.51 0.67 -3.85
C ALA A 45 3.06 2.01 -4.44
N PRO A 46 2.39 2.08 -5.62
CA PRO A 46 1.99 3.36 -6.19
C PRO A 46 0.94 4.09 -5.34
N PHE A 47 -0.01 3.36 -4.75
CA PHE A 47 -1.03 3.96 -3.88
C PHE A 47 -0.44 4.40 -2.55
N ALA A 48 0.43 3.58 -1.96
CA ALA A 48 1.10 3.90 -0.71
C ALA A 48 2.00 5.14 -0.89
N ALA A 49 2.69 5.28 -2.02
CA ALA A 49 3.49 6.46 -2.34
C ALA A 49 2.62 7.72 -2.55
N PHE A 50 1.54 7.61 -3.31
CA PHE A 50 0.61 8.71 -3.54
C PHE A 50 0.04 9.26 -2.23
N TRP A 51 -0.49 8.37 -1.38
CA TRP A 51 -1.09 8.80 -0.12
C TRP A 51 -0.06 9.29 0.88
N SER A 52 1.14 8.72 0.90
CA SER A 52 2.26 9.24 1.69
C SER A 52 2.61 10.67 1.32
N TYR A 53 2.65 10.98 0.01
CA TYR A 53 2.88 12.33 -0.48
C TYR A 53 1.75 13.29 -0.04
N VAL A 54 0.50 12.88 -0.21
CA VAL A 54 -0.66 13.68 0.23
C VAL A 54 -0.58 13.96 1.73
N VAL A 55 -0.29 12.95 2.56
CA VAL A 55 -0.15 13.13 4.01
C VAL A 55 1.05 14.04 4.34
N ALA A 56 2.20 13.83 3.72
CA ALA A 56 3.39 14.63 3.95
C ALA A 56 3.16 16.12 3.64
N THR A 57 2.51 16.44 2.51
CA THR A 57 2.18 17.82 2.14
C THR A 57 1.17 18.46 3.10
N GLN A 58 0.17 17.71 3.58
CA GLN A 58 -0.80 18.22 4.56
C GLN A 58 -0.15 18.49 5.93
N LEU A 59 0.77 17.61 6.38
CA LEU A 59 1.50 17.81 7.63
C LEU A 59 2.44 19.02 7.55
N ASN A 60 3.05 19.24 6.38
CA ASN A 60 3.93 20.38 6.12
C ASN A 60 3.18 21.66 5.73
N ARG A 61 1.84 21.72 5.89
CA ARG A 61 0.99 22.89 5.55
C ARG A 61 1.16 23.37 4.10
N GLY A 62 1.31 22.44 3.16
CA GLY A 62 1.55 22.73 1.75
C GLY A 62 3.02 22.97 1.40
N GLY A 63 3.94 22.84 2.37
CA GLY A 63 5.37 22.77 2.10
C GLY A 63 5.77 21.49 1.36
N GLY A 64 7.00 21.46 0.85
CA GLY A 64 7.54 20.31 0.10
C GLY A 64 7.49 19.01 0.91
N ALA A 65 7.18 17.91 0.24
CA ALA A 65 7.29 16.58 0.84
C ALA A 65 8.76 16.12 0.81
N ASN A 66 9.25 15.57 1.92
CA ASN A 66 10.51 14.84 1.91
C ASN A 66 10.27 13.48 1.25
N TRP A 67 10.84 13.29 0.06
CA TRP A 67 10.65 12.08 -0.74
C TRP A 67 11.23 10.82 -0.09
N ASP A 68 12.25 10.94 0.77
CA ASP A 68 12.80 9.79 1.51
C ASP A 68 11.77 9.25 2.51
N HIS A 69 11.02 10.14 3.18
CA HIS A 69 9.96 9.75 4.09
C HIS A 69 8.75 9.17 3.35
N VAL A 70 8.41 9.75 2.19
CA VAL A 70 7.33 9.24 1.33
C VAL A 70 7.67 7.83 0.84
N ALA A 71 8.88 7.63 0.33
CA ALA A 71 9.35 6.33 -0.14
C ALA A 71 9.44 5.30 0.99
N GLY A 72 9.97 5.70 2.16
CA GLY A 72 10.08 4.82 3.32
C GLY A 72 8.72 4.35 3.84
N PHE A 73 7.74 5.27 3.98
CA PHE A 73 6.39 4.89 4.41
C PHE A 73 5.69 4.02 3.37
N ALA A 74 5.80 4.38 2.08
CA ALA A 74 5.21 3.61 1.00
C ALA A 74 5.75 2.18 0.96
N ALA A 75 7.07 2.01 1.06
CA ALA A 75 7.71 0.71 1.12
C ALA A 75 7.25 -0.10 2.34
N ALA A 76 7.18 0.52 3.52
CA ALA A 76 6.74 -0.16 4.75
C ALA A 76 5.30 -0.68 4.64
N VAL A 77 4.38 0.15 4.13
CA VAL A 77 2.98 -0.24 3.91
C VAL A 77 2.87 -1.36 2.87
N SER A 78 3.60 -1.25 1.76
CA SER A 78 3.59 -2.26 0.71
C SER A 78 4.17 -3.59 1.18
N VAL A 79 5.28 -3.58 1.91
CA VAL A 79 5.87 -4.80 2.51
C VAL A 79 4.89 -5.43 3.50
N GLY A 80 4.27 -4.63 4.37
CA GLY A 80 3.31 -5.13 5.35
C GLY A 80 2.10 -5.78 4.68
N ASN A 81 1.52 -5.13 3.68
CA ASN A 81 0.38 -5.66 2.93
C ASN A 81 0.75 -6.93 2.15
N ALA A 82 1.89 -6.91 1.46
CA ALA A 82 2.39 -8.04 0.70
C ALA A 82 2.69 -9.25 1.59
N PHE A 83 3.32 -9.03 2.74
CA PHE A 83 3.59 -10.09 3.70
C PHE A 83 2.31 -10.69 4.26
N TRP A 84 1.34 -9.85 4.65
CA TRP A 84 0.04 -10.31 5.15
C TRP A 84 -0.65 -11.17 4.11
N ARG A 85 -0.79 -10.66 2.87
CA ARG A 85 -1.51 -11.34 1.81
C ARG A 85 -0.83 -12.63 1.36
N ALA A 86 0.49 -12.62 1.23
CA ALA A 86 1.26 -13.81 0.90
C ALA A 86 1.11 -14.92 1.95
N ASN A 87 1.03 -14.56 3.24
CA ASN A 87 0.77 -15.53 4.31
C ASN A 87 -0.65 -16.11 4.27
N GLU A 88 -1.66 -15.33 3.85
CA GLU A 88 -3.03 -15.84 3.71
C GLU A 88 -3.13 -16.90 2.60
N VAL A 89 -2.42 -16.68 1.49
CA VAL A 89 -2.48 -17.55 0.31
C VAL A 89 -1.58 -18.78 0.44
N SER A 90 -0.49 -18.68 1.21
CA SER A 90 0.48 -19.77 1.38
C SER A 90 0.13 -20.78 2.48
N ARG A 91 -0.89 -20.48 3.30
CA ARG A 91 -1.44 -21.44 4.29
C ARG A 91 -2.26 -22.54 3.62
#